data_AF-A0A094EF08-F1
#
_entry.id   AF-A0A094EF08-F1
#
_cell.length_a   1.000
_cell.length_b   1.000
_cell.length_c   1.000
_cell.angle_alpha   90.00
_cell.angle_beta   90.00
_cell.angle_gamma   90.00
#
_symmetry.space_group_name_H-M   'P 1'
#
loop_
_entity.id
_entity.type
_entity.pdbx_description
1 polymer ?
#
loop_
_entity_poly.entity_id
_entity_poly.type
_entity_poly.pdbx_seq_one_letter_code
_entity_poly.pdbx_strand_id
1 'polypeptide(L)'
;MQPKSKKYFTQWMHDVWRNQFLFWAIMAGFITVFPVLYIPVINHVVFKHTGISWEWAIVLIEAILFFAGIEAWKWAKRIFFRRRAAKFAAAGGGDLQHNMFSKFLTMSESPSQERDAEHGQAGAGQQQQTEMQGQVIEQAQ
;
A
#
# COMPACT_ATOMS: atom_id res chain seq x y z
N MET A 1 -8.40 2.01 -12.43
CA MET A 1 -9.50 3.00 -12.56
C MET A 1 -9.18 4.24 -11.72
N GLN A 2 -8.57 5.25 -12.34
CA GLN A 2 -8.47 6.55 -11.69
C GLN A 2 -9.84 7.24 -11.72
N PRO A 3 -10.32 7.77 -10.58
CA PRO A 3 -11.55 8.55 -10.56
C PRO A 3 -11.38 9.81 -11.43
N LYS A 4 -12.40 10.15 -12.24
CA LYS A 4 -12.51 11.34 -13.11
C LYS A 4 -11.78 11.32 -14.47
N SER A 5 -11.31 10.17 -14.95
CA SER A 5 -10.76 10.08 -16.32
C SER A 5 -11.87 10.00 -17.39
N LYS A 6 -11.75 10.76 -18.48
CA LYS A 6 -12.68 10.73 -19.63
C LYS A 6 -12.53 9.49 -20.53
N LYS A 7 -11.55 8.61 -20.27
CA LYS A 7 -11.18 7.48 -21.14
C LYS A 7 -11.60 6.13 -20.59
N TYR A 8 -12.90 5.91 -20.38
CA TYR A 8 -13.41 4.68 -19.74
C TYR A 8 -12.96 3.38 -20.43
N PHE A 9 -12.94 3.34 -21.76
CA PHE A 9 -12.61 2.12 -22.52
C PHE A 9 -11.11 1.87 -22.70
N THR A 10 -10.27 2.91 -22.77
CA THR A 10 -8.82 2.76 -23.02
C THR A 10 -7.97 2.88 -21.76
N GLN A 11 -8.57 3.24 -20.62
CA GLN A 11 -7.81 3.46 -19.39
C GLN A 11 -7.13 2.21 -18.85
N TRP A 12 -7.69 1.02 -19.06
CA TRP A 12 -7.03 -0.21 -18.65
C TRP A 12 -5.69 -0.42 -19.41
N MET A 13 -5.65 -0.05 -20.69
CA MET A 13 -4.46 -0.18 -21.53
C MET A 13 -3.36 0.81 -21.10
N HIS A 14 -3.77 2.04 -20.72
CA HIS A 14 -2.85 3.00 -20.10
C HIS A 14 -2.38 2.55 -18.71
N ASP A 15 -3.28 1.99 -17.88
CA ASP A 15 -2.95 1.49 -16.55
C ASP A 15 -1.94 0.33 -16.63
N VAL A 16 -2.07 -0.56 -17.64
CA VAL A 16 -1.13 -1.66 -17.93
C VAL A 16 0.21 -1.12 -18.43
N TRP A 17 0.20 -0.19 -19.39
CA TRP A 17 1.44 0.36 -19.97
C TRP A 17 2.25 1.22 -19.00
N ARG A 18 1.61 1.80 -17.98
CA ARG A 18 2.29 2.60 -16.94
C ARG A 18 3.35 1.79 -16.19
N ASN A 19 3.18 0.47 -16.07
CA ASN A 19 4.20 -0.42 -15.54
C ASN A 19 4.78 -1.28 -16.66
N GLN A 20 5.78 -0.73 -17.35
CA GLN A 20 6.41 -1.39 -18.49
C GLN A 20 7.09 -2.71 -18.11
N PHE A 21 7.67 -2.81 -16.91
CA PHE A 21 8.27 -4.05 -16.43
C PHE A 21 7.22 -5.17 -16.30
N LEU A 22 6.08 -4.87 -15.67
CA LEU A 22 4.98 -5.83 -15.53
C LEU A 22 4.42 -6.25 -16.90
N PHE A 23 4.24 -5.30 -17.81
CA PHE A 23 3.76 -5.59 -19.16
C PHE A 23 4.72 -6.52 -19.91
N TRP A 24 6.01 -6.17 -19.95
CA TRP A 24 7.01 -6.98 -20.64
C TRP A 24 7.24 -8.35 -19.99
N ALA A 25 7.11 -8.48 -18.67
CA ALA A 25 7.19 -9.78 -18.00
C ALA A 25 6.10 -10.75 -18.46
N ILE A 26 4.86 -10.26 -18.60
CA ILE A 26 3.73 -11.06 -19.09
C ILE A 26 3.92 -11.36 -20.59
N MET A 27 4.30 -10.36 -21.38
CA MET A 27 4.52 -10.54 -22.83
C MET A 27 5.66 -11.51 -23.12
N ALA A 28 6.76 -11.48 -22.36
CA ALA A 28 7.84 -12.45 -22.48
C ALA A 28 7.33 -13.87 -22.24
N GLY A 29 6.57 -14.10 -21.17
CA GLY A 29 5.92 -15.39 -20.92
C GLY A 29 5.02 -15.83 -22.07
N PHE A 30 4.14 -14.94 -22.56
CA PHE A 30 3.25 -15.24 -23.67
C PHE A 30 4.00 -15.59 -24.96
N ILE A 31 5.02 -14.81 -25.32
CA ILE A 31 5.83 -15.05 -26.52
C ILE A 31 6.57 -16.38 -26.42
N THR A 32 7.06 -16.76 -25.23
CA THR A 32 7.76 -18.04 -25.04
C THR A 32 6.87 -19.28 -25.20
N VAL A 33 5.54 -19.13 -25.14
CA VAL A 33 4.62 -20.25 -25.40
C VAL A 33 4.75 -20.75 -26.85
N PHE A 34 4.84 -19.85 -27.84
CA PHE A 34 4.93 -20.21 -29.25
C PHE A 34 6.15 -21.09 -29.61
N PRO A 35 7.40 -20.72 -29.26
CA PRO A 35 8.56 -21.55 -29.56
C PRO A 35 8.52 -22.89 -28.81
N VAL A 36 8.01 -22.93 -27.57
CA VAL A 36 7.86 -24.19 -26.83
C VAL A 36 6.93 -25.16 -27.56
N LEU A 37 5.83 -24.64 -28.12
CA LEU A 37 4.75 -25.45 -28.67
C LEU A 37 4.98 -25.86 -30.14
N TYR A 38 5.65 -25.01 -30.93
CA TYR A 38 5.79 -25.24 -32.38
C TYR A 38 7.19 -25.62 -32.84
N ILE A 39 8.24 -25.47 -32.01
CA ILE A 39 9.58 -25.95 -32.37
C ILE A 39 9.64 -27.46 -32.08
N PRO A 40 9.74 -28.33 -33.10
CA PRO A 40 9.55 -29.78 -32.93
C PRO A 40 10.61 -30.43 -32.03
N VAL A 41 11.83 -29.89 -32.00
CA VAL A 41 12.91 -30.36 -31.10
C VAL A 41 12.55 -30.10 -29.64
N ILE A 42 12.03 -28.92 -29.32
CA ILE A 42 11.70 -28.54 -27.95
C ILE A 42 10.41 -29.25 -27.51
N ASN A 43 9.39 -29.23 -28.35
CA ASN A 43 8.09 -29.83 -28.06
C ASN A 43 8.19 -31.35 -27.84
N HIS A 44 8.79 -32.10 -28.79
CA HIS A 44 8.76 -33.57 -28.75
C HIS A 44 9.89 -34.19 -27.92
N VAL A 45 11.09 -33.59 -27.90
CA VAL A 45 12.26 -34.21 -27.24
C VAL A 45 12.36 -33.80 -25.76
N VAL A 46 12.11 -32.52 -25.45
CA VAL A 46 12.26 -31.99 -24.09
C VAL A 46 10.98 -32.10 -23.28
N PHE A 47 9.87 -31.61 -23.85
CA PHE A 47 8.61 -31.51 -23.12
C PHE A 47 7.60 -32.63 -23.44
N LYS A 48 7.88 -33.46 -24.46
CA LYS A 48 7.07 -34.62 -24.85
C LYS A 48 5.58 -34.34 -25.03
N HIS A 49 5.21 -33.18 -25.57
CA HIS A 49 3.83 -32.89 -25.96
C HIS A 49 3.69 -32.93 -27.49
N THR A 50 2.45 -32.80 -27.98
CA THR A 50 2.14 -32.60 -29.39
C THR A 50 1.48 -31.24 -29.53
N GLY A 51 1.63 -30.61 -30.71
CA GLY A 51 1.04 -29.31 -30.97
C GLY A 51 -0.47 -29.32 -30.71
N ILE A 52 -0.95 -28.22 -30.13
CA ILE A 52 -2.36 -28.00 -29.81
C ILE A 52 -3.06 -27.49 -31.07
N SER A 53 -4.11 -28.18 -31.48
CA SER A 53 -4.85 -27.89 -32.72
C SER A 53 -6.21 -27.27 -32.41
N TRP A 54 -7.14 -28.07 -31.90
CA TRP A 54 -8.51 -27.67 -31.58
C TRP A 54 -8.67 -27.28 -30.10
N GLU A 55 -7.77 -27.76 -29.24
CA GLU A 55 -7.82 -27.53 -27.80
C GLU A 55 -7.59 -26.06 -27.44
N TRP A 56 -7.11 -25.23 -28.38
CA TRP A 56 -7.10 -23.77 -28.27
C TRP A 56 -8.49 -23.18 -27.98
N ALA A 57 -9.57 -23.82 -28.43
CA ALA A 57 -10.92 -23.41 -28.10
C ALA A 57 -11.23 -23.58 -26.60
N ILE A 58 -10.74 -24.67 -25.99
CA ILE A 58 -10.90 -24.93 -24.56
C ILE A 58 -10.11 -23.89 -23.76
N VAL A 59 -8.86 -23.63 -24.14
CA VAL A 59 -8.00 -22.61 -23.51
C VAL A 59 -8.65 -21.23 -23.55
N LEU A 60 -9.29 -20.87 -24.67
CA LEU A 60 -10.01 -19.60 -24.80
C LEU A 60 -11.22 -19.53 -23.86
N ILE A 61 -12.01 -20.60 -23.75
CA ILE A 61 -13.15 -20.68 -22.83
C ILE A 61 -12.69 -20.57 -21.37
N GLU A 62 -11.62 -21.27 -21.00
CA GLU A 62 -11.05 -21.19 -19.65
C GLU A 62 -10.54 -19.78 -19.34
N ALA A 63 -9.89 -19.11 -20.30
CA ALA A 63 -9.46 -17.73 -20.12
C ALA A 63 -10.66 -16.80 -19.85
N ILE A 64 -11.75 -16.92 -20.63
CA ILE A 64 -12.97 -16.14 -20.43
C ILE A 64 -13.57 -16.42 -19.04
N LEU A 65 -13.65 -17.70 -18.66
CA LEU A 65 -14.20 -18.11 -17.36
C LEU A 65 -13.35 -17.58 -16.20
N PHE A 66 -12.03 -17.61 -16.34
CA PHE A 66 -11.09 -17.02 -15.38
C PHE A 66 -11.32 -15.52 -15.22
N PHE A 67 -11.38 -14.76 -16.33
CA PHE A 67 -11.65 -13.32 -16.28
C PHE A 67 -13.02 -13.02 -15.66
N ALA A 68 -14.05 -13.78 -16.01
CA ALA A 68 -15.38 -13.66 -15.42
C ALA A 68 -15.35 -13.91 -13.91
N GLY A 69 -14.63 -14.95 -13.45
CA GLY A 69 -14.45 -15.25 -12.02
C GLY A 69 -13.72 -14.13 -11.26
N ILE A 70 -12.63 -13.60 -11.82
CA ILE A 70 -11.87 -12.49 -11.23
C ILE A 70 -12.73 -11.22 -11.14
N GLU A 71 -13.50 -10.93 -12.19
CA GLU A 71 -14.37 -9.76 -12.22
C GLU A 71 -15.56 -9.92 -11.26
N ALA A 72 -16.17 -11.10 -11.20
CA ALA A 72 -17.21 -11.44 -10.24
C ALA A 72 -16.69 -11.31 -8.80
N TRP A 73 -15.47 -11.77 -8.50
CA TRP A 73 -14.86 -11.62 -7.19
C TRP A 73 -14.58 -10.16 -6.82
N LYS A 74 -14.06 -9.36 -7.75
CA LYS A 74 -13.87 -7.92 -7.54
C LYS A 74 -15.20 -7.23 -7.26
N TRP A 75 -16.24 -7.57 -8.00
CA TRP A 75 -17.58 -7.01 -7.83
C TRP A 75 -18.19 -7.42 -6.48
N ALA A 76 -18.09 -8.69 -6.12
CA ALA A 76 -18.53 -9.20 -4.81
C ALA A 76 -17.82 -8.48 -3.66
N LYS A 77 -16.48 -8.33 -3.73
CA LYS A 77 -15.73 -7.56 -2.74
C LYS A 77 -16.16 -6.09 -2.70
N ARG A 78 -16.37 -5.44 -3.84
CA ARG A 78 -16.85 -4.05 -3.89
C ARG A 78 -18.19 -3.89 -3.20
N ILE A 79 -19.11 -4.84 -3.37
CA ILE A 79 -20.40 -4.85 -2.66
C ILE A 79 -20.21 -5.08 -1.17
N PHE A 80 -19.39 -6.07 -0.78
CA PHE A 80 -19.12 -6.39 0.62
C PHE A 80 -18.53 -5.19 1.37
N PHE A 81 -17.48 -4.57 0.82
CA PHE A 81 -16.86 -3.39 1.43
C PHE A 81 -17.78 -2.19 1.43
N ARG A 82 -18.63 -1.98 0.41
CA ARG A 82 -19.63 -0.90 0.42
C ARG A 82 -20.64 -1.09 1.54
N ARG A 83 -21.13 -2.32 1.76
CA ARG A 83 -22.08 -2.63 2.85
C ARG A 83 -21.41 -2.50 4.22
N ARG A 84 -20.14 -2.88 4.35
CA ARG A 84 -19.38 -2.76 5.60
C ARG A 84 -18.98 -1.31 5.90
N ALA A 85 -18.62 -0.53 4.88
CA ALA A 85 -18.37 0.90 5.00
C ALA A 85 -19.63 1.67 5.40
N ALA A 86 -20.80 1.33 4.84
CA ALA A 86 -22.07 1.93 5.28
C ALA A 86 -22.39 1.61 6.75
N LYS A 87 -22.15 0.37 7.20
CA LYS A 87 -22.31 -0.01 8.61
C LYS A 87 -21.28 0.64 9.53
N PHE A 88 -20.03 0.78 9.09
CA PHE A 88 -18.96 1.44 9.84
C PHE A 88 -19.19 2.95 9.95
N ALA A 89 -19.65 3.60 8.88
CA ALA A 89 -20.07 5.00 8.90
C ALA A 89 -21.28 5.22 9.82
N ALA A 90 -22.28 4.32 9.77
CA ALA A 90 -23.42 4.36 10.69
C ALA A 90 -23.04 4.10 12.16
N ALA A 91 -21.90 3.45 12.41
CA ALA A 91 -21.36 3.18 13.75
C ALA A 91 -20.31 4.21 14.22
N GLY A 92 -20.16 5.35 13.54
CA GLY A 92 -19.21 6.42 13.93
C GLY A 92 -17.74 6.15 13.60
N GLY A 93 -17.45 5.24 12.65
CA GLY A 93 -16.10 4.74 12.41
C GLY A 93 -15.10 5.74 11.81
N GLY A 94 -15.56 6.86 11.23
CA GLY A 94 -14.67 7.92 10.73
C GLY A 94 -13.88 8.58 11.87
N ASP A 95 -14.55 8.85 12.99
CA ASP A 95 -13.92 9.42 14.19
C ASP A 95 -12.98 8.42 14.84
N LEU A 96 -13.32 7.12 14.81
CA LEU A 96 -12.49 6.08 15.41
C LEU A 96 -11.11 5.95 14.73
N GLN A 97 -11.05 6.00 13.40
CA GLN A 97 -9.77 5.93 12.67
C GLN A 97 -8.89 7.15 12.90
N HIS A 98 -9.47 8.36 12.85
CA HIS A 98 -8.74 9.60 13.10
C HIS A 98 -8.19 9.64 14.54
N ASN A 99 -9.01 9.25 15.52
CA ASN A 99 -8.62 9.22 16.92
C ASN A 99 -7.54 8.16 17.20
N MET A 100 -7.57 7.01 16.52
CA MET A 100 -6.53 5.99 16.65
C MET A 100 -5.20 6.44 16.04
N PHE A 101 -5.21 6.99 14.83
CA PHE A 101 -3.99 7.49 14.18
C PHE A 101 -3.37 8.66 14.94
N SER A 102 -4.19 9.60 15.41
CA SER A 102 -3.74 10.71 16.25
C SER A 102 -3.08 10.20 17.53
N LYS A 103 -3.68 9.21 18.21
CA LYS A 103 -3.10 8.61 19.41
C LYS A 103 -1.74 7.94 19.16
N PHE A 104 -1.55 7.26 18.02
CA PHE A 104 -0.26 6.68 17.64
C PHE A 104 0.80 7.75 17.33
N LEU A 105 0.41 8.84 16.65
CA LEU A 105 1.31 9.96 16.36
C LEU A 105 1.73 10.68 17.65
N THR A 106 0.78 11.04 18.52
CA THR A 106 1.06 11.68 19.82
C THR A 106 1.91 10.78 20.73
N MET A 107 1.67 9.47 20.74
CA MET A 107 2.46 8.53 21.55
C MET A 107 3.89 8.38 21.03
N SER A 108 4.12 8.60 19.73
CA SER A 108 5.45 8.55 19.12
C SER A 108 6.23 9.87 19.32
N GLU A 109 5.53 10.98 19.51
CA GLU A 109 6.09 12.31 19.77
C GLU A 109 6.51 12.50 21.24
N SER A 110 6.09 11.59 22.13
CA SER A 110 6.40 11.61 23.56
C SER A 110 7.64 10.78 23.92
N PRO A 111 8.86 11.23 23.56
CA PRO A 111 10.00 11.03 24.46
C PRO A 111 10.90 12.28 24.63
N SER A 112 10.59 13.41 23.98
CA SER A 112 11.43 14.62 24.01
C SER A 112 10.93 15.72 24.96
N GLN A 113 9.62 15.87 25.11
CA GLN A 113 9.05 17.02 25.84
C GLN A 113 9.21 16.95 27.37
N GLU A 114 9.46 15.76 27.93
CA GLU A 114 9.71 15.57 29.36
C GLU A 114 11.14 15.99 29.77
N ARG A 115 12.10 15.96 28.82
CA ARG A 115 13.48 16.42 29.08
C ARG A 115 13.67 17.93 28.99
N ASP A 116 12.84 18.60 28.19
CA ASP A 116 12.93 20.06 28.01
C ASP A 116 12.28 20.83 29.18
N ALA A 117 11.27 20.23 29.85
CA ALA A 117 10.63 20.83 31.02
C ALA A 117 11.49 20.75 32.29
N GLU A 118 12.26 19.67 32.50
CA GLU A 118 13.18 19.57 33.65
C GLU A 118 14.39 20.51 33.54
N HIS A 119 14.91 20.77 32.33
CA HIS A 119 16.03 21.71 32.15
C HIS A 119 15.65 23.18 32.34
N GLY A 120 14.39 23.57 32.07
CA GLY A 120 13.91 24.94 32.30
C GLY A 120 13.76 25.31 33.78
N GLN A 121 13.46 24.35 34.65
CA GLN A 121 13.29 24.60 36.09
C GLN A 121 14.61 24.54 36.87
N ALA A 122 15.59 23.74 36.42
CA ALA A 122 16.90 23.63 37.06
C ALA A 122 17.75 24.90 36.92
N GLY A 123 17.60 25.68 35.85
CA GLY A 123 18.36 26.91 35.61
C GLY A 123 17.90 28.12 36.46
N ALA A 124 16.61 28.23 36.74
CA ALA A 124 16.06 29.35 37.51
C ALA A 124 16.44 29.28 39.00
N GLY A 125 16.54 28.08 39.57
CA GLY A 125 16.95 27.89 40.97
C GLY A 125 18.41 28.24 41.25
N GLN A 126 19.32 28.04 40.28
CA GLN A 126 20.74 28.35 40.44
C GLN A 126 21.04 29.85 40.37
N GLN A 127 20.31 30.60 39.53
CA GLN A 127 20.47 32.06 39.46
C GLN A 127 20.05 32.73 40.76
N GLN A 128 18.91 32.32 41.32
CA GLN A 128 18.41 32.89 42.58
C GLN A 128 19.30 32.55 43.79
N GLN A 129 19.93 31.37 43.79
CA GLN A 129 20.89 30.99 44.83
C GLN A 129 22.23 31.74 44.71
N THR A 130 22.68 32.03 43.47
CA THR A 130 23.91 32.81 43.23
C THR A 130 23.72 34.28 43.58
N GLU A 131 22.55 34.85 43.30
CA GLU A 131 22.19 36.23 43.69
C GLU A 131 22.09 36.39 45.21
N MET A 132 21.51 35.41 45.92
CA MET A 132 21.49 35.44 47.38
C MET A 132 22.88 35.29 48.00
N GLN A 133 23.77 34.46 47.41
CA GLN A 133 25.15 34.37 47.91
C GLN A 133 25.93 35.66 47.66
N GLY A 134 25.73 36.33 46.53
CA GLY A 134 26.33 37.65 46.25
C GLY A 134 25.89 38.72 47.27
N GLN A 135 24.59 38.77 47.58
CA GLN A 135 24.06 39.72 48.58
C GLN A 135 24.53 39.42 50.00
N VAL A 136 24.65 38.15 50.39
CA VAL A 136 25.12 37.76 51.73
C VAL A 136 26.60 38.09 51.93
N ILE A 137 27.42 38.02 50.89
CA ILE A 137 28.85 38.39 50.96
C ILE A 137 29.02 39.92 51.07
N GLU A 138 28.17 40.71 50.42
CA GLU A 138 28.23 42.18 50.47
C GLU A 138 27.81 42.75 51.85
N GLN A 139 26.96 42.04 52.59
CA GLN A 139 26.56 42.43 53.95
C GLN A 139 27.59 42.05 55.03
N ALA A 140 28.66 41.31 54.66
CA ALA A 140 29.69 40.83 55.57
C ALA A 140 31.01 41.62 55.52
N GLN A 141 31.03 42.77 54.83
CA GLN A 141 32.18 43.68 54.71
C GLN A 141 31.84 45.07 55.26
#